data_AF-A0A8J8XMF6-F1
#
_entry.id   AF-A0A8J8XMF6-F1
#
_cell.length_a   1.000
_cell.length_b   1.000
_cell.length_c   1.000
_cell.angle_alpha   90.00
_cell.angle_beta   90.00
_cell.angle_gamma   90.00
#
_symmetry.space_group_name_H-M   'P 1'
#
loop_
_entity.id
_entity.type
_entity.pdbx_description
1 polymer ?
#
loop_
_entity_poly.entity_id
_entity_poly.type
_entity_poly.pdbx_seq_one_letter_code
_entity_poly.pdbx_strand_id
1 'polypeptide(L)'
;LIKGGTFSILDAVPVKRQAYFNSTAYLPCPFTKAQNISPSELVVFWQDRKKSVLYEHYLGAEKLDNVNAKYLGRTSFDRDNQALRLHNVQIKDTGLYDCFIQQKTPTGSIILQQWETELSVIANFSEPEIEEAQNETRNTGINLTCSSKQGYPKPTKMYFLITNSTNEYGDNMQISQDNVTKLFSVSISLSLPFPDGVYNMTIVCILETESMNISSKPHNMVFSQPQFDRKTWIQIAGPSSLLCCLFLLVVYKAVKKCLKMQNQPGRPSRKTCESKQDSGVDESINLEEVEPQLHQQ
;
A
#
# COMPACT_ATOMS: atom_id res chain seq x y z
N LEU A 1 5.29 -9.49 66.81
CA LEU A 1 5.14 -10.13 65.49
C LEU A 1 3.75 -9.84 64.94
N ILE A 2 3.56 -8.67 64.33
CA ILE A 2 2.31 -8.35 63.63
C ILE A 2 2.51 -8.81 62.18
N LYS A 3 1.67 -9.73 61.71
CA LYS A 3 1.75 -10.27 60.35
C LYS A 3 1.53 -9.13 59.36
N GLY A 4 2.43 -8.97 58.40
CA GLY A 4 2.23 -8.07 57.27
C GLY A 4 1.01 -8.54 56.47
N GLY A 5 -0.07 -7.77 56.51
CA GLY A 5 -1.20 -7.97 55.62
C GLY A 5 -0.79 -7.58 54.21
N THR A 6 -0.51 -8.57 53.37
CA THR A 6 -0.46 -8.36 51.91
C THR A 6 -1.83 -7.89 51.47
N PHE A 7 -1.96 -6.61 51.16
CA PHE A 7 -3.10 -6.09 50.41
C PHE A 7 -3.03 -6.68 49.00
N SER A 8 -3.73 -7.79 48.79
CA SER A 8 -3.98 -8.32 47.45
C SER A 8 -4.88 -7.32 46.73
N ILE A 9 -4.29 -6.46 45.91
CA ILE A 9 -5.03 -5.66 44.93
C ILE A 9 -5.59 -6.67 43.92
N LEU A 10 -6.92 -6.77 43.82
CA LEU A 10 -7.59 -7.55 42.78
C LEU A 10 -7.06 -7.15 41.41
N ASP A 11 -7.10 -8.08 40.46
CA ASP A 11 -6.75 -7.90 39.03
C ASP A 11 -7.56 -6.77 38.38
N ALA A 12 -7.14 -5.53 38.59
CA ALA A 12 -7.73 -4.34 38.02
C ALA A 12 -7.24 -4.20 36.58
N VAL A 13 -8.11 -4.54 35.62
CA VAL A 13 -7.83 -4.40 34.19
C VAL A 13 -7.46 -2.94 33.89
N PRO A 14 -6.28 -2.66 33.28
CA PRO A 14 -5.87 -1.30 32.97
C PRO A 14 -6.89 -0.57 32.08
N VAL A 15 -7.15 0.70 32.39
CA VAL A 15 -8.04 1.52 31.55
C VAL A 15 -7.33 1.87 30.25
N LYS A 16 -7.88 1.42 29.12
CA LYS A 16 -7.33 1.74 27.80
C LYS A 16 -7.63 3.20 27.44
N ARG A 17 -6.60 3.92 27.01
CA ARG A 17 -6.65 5.30 26.50
C ARG A 17 -5.90 5.36 25.19
N GLN A 18 -6.41 6.15 24.24
CA GLN A 18 -5.75 6.41 22.97
C GLN A 18 -5.44 7.90 22.85
N ALA A 19 -4.31 8.25 22.25
CA ALA A 19 -3.95 9.63 21.93
C ALA A 19 -3.22 9.69 20.59
N TYR A 20 -3.36 10.81 19.88
CA TYR A 20 -2.63 11.06 18.65
C TYR A 20 -1.19 11.52 18.94
N PHE A 21 -0.25 11.17 18.07
CA PHE A 21 1.10 11.73 18.06
C PHE A 21 1.06 13.28 18.03
N ASN A 22 1.97 13.92 18.76
CA ASN A 22 2.03 15.37 19.02
C ASN A 22 0.78 15.98 19.71
N SER A 23 -0.20 15.18 20.14
CA SER A 23 -1.39 15.67 20.86
C SER A 23 -1.21 15.63 22.39
N THR A 24 -2.30 15.61 23.16
CA THR A 24 -2.31 15.47 24.62
C THR A 24 -3.05 14.19 25.02
N ALA A 25 -2.37 13.28 25.72
CA ALA A 25 -2.97 12.13 26.38
C ALA A 25 -3.51 12.50 27.77
N TYR A 26 -4.49 11.75 28.25
CA TYR A 26 -5.07 11.92 29.59
C TYR A 26 -4.98 10.60 30.35
N LEU A 27 -4.25 10.61 31.46
CA LEU A 27 -4.00 9.46 32.35
C LEU A 27 -4.84 9.63 33.63
N PRO A 28 -6.04 9.02 33.72
CA PRO A 28 -6.95 9.23 34.84
C PRO A 28 -6.41 8.69 36.17
N CYS A 29 -6.79 9.34 37.25
CA CYS A 29 -6.52 8.91 38.63
C CYS A 29 -7.68 9.32 39.54
N PRO A 30 -8.81 8.58 39.54
CA PRO A 30 -10.02 9.00 40.22
C PRO A 30 -9.85 8.91 41.74
N PHE A 31 -10.14 9.98 42.49
CA PHE A 31 -9.86 10.11 43.93
C PHE A 31 -10.85 9.35 44.83
N THR A 32 -11.38 8.20 44.38
CA THR A 32 -12.53 7.52 44.99
C THR A 32 -12.37 7.23 46.49
N LYS A 33 -11.16 6.88 46.93
CA LYS A 33 -10.83 6.58 48.34
C LYS A 33 -10.24 7.75 49.12
N ALA A 34 -10.09 8.92 48.49
CA ALA A 34 -9.40 10.09 49.03
C ALA A 34 -10.24 11.38 49.06
N GLN A 35 -11.52 11.32 48.66
CA GLN A 35 -12.41 12.49 48.51
C GLN A 35 -12.53 13.34 49.80
N ASN A 36 -12.45 12.71 50.97
CA ASN A 36 -12.62 13.35 52.28
C ASN A 36 -11.30 13.67 52.99
N ILE A 37 -10.15 13.56 52.31
CA ILE A 37 -8.82 13.78 52.88
C ILE A 37 -8.28 15.12 52.38
N SER A 38 -7.66 15.91 53.26
CA SER A 38 -7.08 17.19 52.87
C SER A 38 -5.99 17.00 51.79
N PRO A 39 -5.95 17.82 50.73
CA PRO A 39 -4.83 17.83 49.79
C PRO A 39 -3.46 18.00 50.46
N SER A 40 -3.41 18.64 51.64
CA SER A 40 -2.20 18.83 52.45
C SER A 40 -1.73 17.56 53.20
N GLU A 41 -2.46 16.45 53.09
CA GLU A 41 -2.09 15.13 53.62
C GLU A 41 -1.81 14.11 52.51
N LEU A 42 -2.15 14.44 51.26
CA LEU A 42 -2.05 13.54 50.12
C LEU A 42 -0.73 13.71 49.37
N VAL A 43 -0.21 12.59 48.86
CA VAL A 43 0.78 12.56 47.80
C VAL A 43 0.20 11.80 46.62
N VAL A 44 0.17 12.43 45.45
CA VAL A 44 -0.39 11.87 44.22
C VAL A 44 0.70 11.89 43.16
N PHE A 45 1.03 10.74 42.59
CA PHE A 45 2.06 10.68 41.55
C PHE A 45 1.73 9.65 40.48
N TRP A 46 2.24 9.91 39.28
CA TRP A 46 2.19 9.00 38.15
C TRP A 46 3.58 8.47 37.84
N GLN A 47 3.68 7.18 37.54
CA GLN A 47 4.89 6.55 37.03
C GLN A 47 4.57 5.67 35.82
N ASP A 48 5.55 5.47 34.94
CA ASP A 48 5.48 4.37 33.97
C ASP A 48 5.97 3.04 34.60
N ARG A 49 5.76 1.93 33.90
CA ARG A 49 6.29 0.61 34.33
C ARG A 49 7.81 0.52 34.47
N LYS A 50 8.59 1.51 34.00
CA LYS A 50 10.04 1.63 34.27
C LYS A 50 10.33 2.44 35.54
N LYS A 51 9.31 2.78 36.34
CA LYS A 51 9.35 3.61 37.55
C LYS A 51 9.88 5.02 37.29
N SER A 52 9.77 5.52 36.05
CA SER A 52 10.05 6.92 35.74
C SER A 52 8.84 7.74 36.18
N VAL A 53 9.01 8.67 37.12
CA VAL A 53 7.92 9.56 37.57
C VAL A 53 7.59 10.58 36.48
N LEU A 54 6.30 10.72 36.16
CA LEU A 54 5.75 11.69 35.20
C LEU A 54 5.42 13.03 35.86
N TYR A 55 4.91 12.96 37.09
CA TYR A 55 4.37 14.09 37.84
C TYR A 55 4.22 13.66 39.31
N GLU A 56 4.47 14.59 40.25
CA GLU A 56 4.27 14.40 41.68
C GLU A 56 3.57 15.65 42.27
N HIS A 57 2.44 15.44 42.94
CA HIS A 57 1.79 16.41 43.83
C HIS A 57 2.09 15.96 45.26
N TYR A 58 2.91 16.71 45.99
CA TYR A 58 3.33 16.39 47.35
C TYR A 58 2.70 17.37 48.35
N LEU A 59 1.81 16.89 49.22
CA LEU A 59 1.17 17.65 50.29
C LEU A 59 0.55 18.99 49.83
N GLY A 60 -0.13 18.95 48.68
CA GLY A 60 -0.82 20.11 48.11
C GLY A 60 0.02 21.00 47.18
N ALA A 61 1.34 20.78 47.06
CA ALA A 61 2.21 21.46 46.10
C ALA A 61 2.69 20.52 44.98
N GLU A 62 2.87 21.04 43.76
CA GLU A 62 3.57 20.31 42.69
C GLU A 62 5.06 20.19 43.02
N LYS A 63 5.66 19.03 42.71
CA LYS A 63 7.07 18.74 42.97
C LYS A 63 7.75 18.15 41.74
N LEU A 64 8.86 18.79 41.32
CA LEU A 64 9.58 18.41 40.10
C LEU A 64 10.86 17.60 40.37
N ASP A 65 11.40 17.60 41.59
CA ASP A 65 12.69 16.99 41.95
C ASP A 65 12.84 15.51 41.52
N ASN A 66 11.73 14.77 41.55
CA ASN A 66 11.69 13.34 41.23
C ASN A 66 11.24 13.06 39.78
N VAL A 67 10.74 14.07 39.05
CA VAL A 67 10.16 13.90 37.71
C VAL A 67 11.26 13.57 36.70
N ASN A 68 11.06 12.50 35.94
CA ASN A 68 12.05 12.04 34.98
C ASN A 68 12.20 13.04 33.82
N ALA A 69 13.44 13.28 33.38
CA ALA A 69 13.78 14.27 32.36
C ALA A 69 12.96 14.16 31.06
N LYS A 70 12.47 12.97 30.68
CA LYS A 70 11.64 12.78 29.47
C LYS A 70 10.18 13.28 29.60
N TYR A 71 9.74 13.62 30.80
CA TYR A 71 8.40 14.14 31.11
C TYR A 71 8.41 15.58 31.63
N LEU A 72 9.57 16.12 32.04
CA LEU A 72 9.70 17.52 32.45
C LEU A 72 9.16 18.48 31.36
N GLY A 73 8.32 19.43 31.77
CA GLY A 73 7.67 20.39 30.87
C GLY A 73 6.61 19.79 29.94
N ARG A 74 6.28 18.50 30.08
CA ARG A 74 5.27 17.81 29.25
C ARG A 74 4.03 17.39 30.04
N THR A 75 3.97 17.60 31.35
CA THR A 75 2.86 17.15 32.19
C THR A 75 2.14 18.31 32.86
N SER A 76 0.81 18.19 33.03
CA SER A 76 0.00 19.11 33.86
C SER A 76 -1.16 18.36 34.50
N PHE A 77 -1.50 18.68 35.75
CA PHE A 77 -2.60 18.02 36.46
C PHE A 77 -3.95 18.73 36.22
N ASP A 78 -4.89 17.97 35.68
CA ASP A 78 -6.28 18.36 35.52
C ASP A 78 -7.07 17.93 36.77
N ARG A 79 -7.24 18.87 37.71
CA ARG A 79 -7.94 18.60 38.98
C ARG A 79 -9.41 18.26 38.76
N ASP A 80 -10.08 18.92 37.82
CA ASP A 80 -11.52 18.78 37.59
C ASP A 80 -11.84 17.40 36.98
N ASN A 81 -11.05 16.96 36.00
CA ASN A 81 -11.16 15.63 35.39
C ASN A 81 -10.37 14.54 36.14
N GLN A 82 -9.69 14.89 37.23
CA GLN A 82 -8.86 14.00 38.05
C GLN A 82 -7.86 13.17 37.20
N ALA A 83 -7.14 13.84 36.30
CA ALA A 83 -6.28 13.19 35.33
C ALA A 83 -4.97 13.95 35.11
N LEU A 84 -3.89 13.23 34.81
CA LEU A 84 -2.67 13.86 34.32
C LEU A 84 -2.77 14.05 32.80
N ARG A 85 -2.57 15.27 32.33
CA ARG A 85 -2.40 15.58 30.91
C ARG A 85 -0.92 15.39 30.55
N LEU A 86 -0.64 14.52 29.59
CA LEU A 86 0.68 14.32 28.99
C LEU A 86 0.69 14.94 27.60
N HIS A 87 1.39 16.06 27.44
CA HIS A 87 1.47 16.88 26.24
C HIS A 87 2.60 16.43 25.30
N ASN A 88 2.45 16.80 24.02
CA ASN A 88 3.40 16.49 22.97
C ASN A 88 3.71 14.97 22.94
N VAL A 89 2.65 14.15 22.86
CA VAL A 89 2.73 12.69 22.95
C VAL A 89 3.59 12.11 21.83
N GLN A 90 4.58 11.30 22.18
CA GLN A 90 5.47 10.60 21.27
C GLN A 90 5.08 9.12 21.22
N ILE A 91 5.40 8.43 20.11
CA ILE A 91 5.18 6.98 19.99
C ILE A 91 5.82 6.19 21.15
N LYS A 92 6.96 6.67 21.67
CA LYS A 92 7.70 6.09 22.80
C LYS A 92 6.98 6.19 24.15
N ASP A 93 5.92 7.00 24.26
CA ASP A 93 5.07 7.07 25.45
C ASP A 93 3.97 5.99 25.42
N THR A 94 3.88 5.15 24.37
CA THR A 94 3.02 3.96 24.36
C THR A 94 3.40 3.02 25.50
N GLY A 95 2.45 2.64 26.35
CA GLY A 95 2.71 1.73 27.45
C GLY A 95 1.74 1.87 28.63
N LEU A 96 2.10 1.22 29.73
CA LEU A 96 1.31 1.15 30.95
C LEU A 96 1.85 2.13 32.00
N TYR A 97 0.91 2.87 32.61
CA TYR A 97 1.14 3.92 33.59
C TYR A 97 0.33 3.65 34.85
N ASP A 98 0.96 3.78 36.01
CA ASP A 98 0.30 3.76 37.30
C ASP A 98 0.12 5.19 37.81
N CYS A 99 -1.07 5.51 38.32
CA CYS A 99 -1.22 6.55 39.33
C CYS A 99 -1.30 5.93 40.73
N PHE A 100 -0.68 6.59 41.71
CA PHE A 100 -0.84 6.29 43.13
C PHE A 100 -1.38 7.50 43.88
N ILE A 101 -2.33 7.25 44.79
CA ILE A 101 -2.77 8.20 45.81
C ILE A 101 -2.35 7.63 47.16
N GLN A 102 -1.50 8.38 47.87
CA GLN A 102 -1.00 8.04 49.19
C GLN A 102 -1.46 9.07 50.23
N GLN A 103 -1.78 8.63 51.45
CA GLN A 103 -1.87 9.51 52.61
C GLN A 103 -0.54 9.50 53.36
N LYS A 104 -0.03 10.68 53.73
CA LYS A 104 1.09 10.82 54.66
C LYS A 104 0.59 10.63 56.08
N THR A 105 1.27 9.79 56.84
CA THR A 105 1.00 9.55 58.26
C THR A 105 2.27 9.84 59.08
N PRO A 106 2.17 10.09 60.39
CA PRO A 106 3.35 10.30 61.25
C PRO A 106 4.37 9.15 61.20
N THR A 107 3.94 7.95 60.82
CA THR A 107 4.75 6.73 60.72
C THR A 107 5.19 6.37 59.30
N GLY A 108 4.81 7.15 58.28
CA GLY A 108 5.22 6.90 56.90
C GLY A 108 4.20 7.33 55.84
N SER A 109 3.79 6.39 54.99
CA SER A 109 2.85 6.65 53.89
C SER A 109 2.04 5.40 53.57
N ILE A 110 0.73 5.57 53.37
CA ILE A 110 -0.20 4.49 53.08
C ILE A 110 -0.76 4.71 51.68
N ILE A 111 -0.60 3.72 50.78
CA ILE A 111 -1.27 3.74 49.47
C ILE A 111 -2.76 3.51 49.70
N LEU A 112 -3.57 4.54 49.43
CA LEU A 112 -5.03 4.45 49.47
C LEU A 112 -5.56 3.77 48.20
N GLN A 113 -4.97 4.15 47.06
CA GLN A 113 -5.45 3.76 45.75
C GLN A 113 -4.30 3.70 44.73
N GLN A 114 -4.41 2.75 43.81
CA GLN A 114 -3.63 2.67 42.57
C GLN A 114 -4.62 2.64 41.39
N TRP A 115 -4.23 3.19 40.25
CA TRP A 115 -5.02 3.14 39.02
C TRP A 115 -4.09 2.95 37.81
N GLU A 116 -4.26 1.84 37.07
CA GLU A 116 -3.43 1.53 35.90
C GLU A 116 -4.12 1.99 34.60
N THR A 117 -3.35 2.60 33.71
CA THR A 117 -3.79 3.12 32.40
C THR A 117 -2.89 2.58 31.30
N GLU A 118 -3.49 1.98 30.27
CA GLU A 118 -2.81 1.59 29.02
C GLU A 118 -2.94 2.70 28.00
N LEU A 119 -1.86 3.42 27.71
CA LEU A 119 -1.82 4.43 26.66
C LEU A 119 -1.35 3.82 25.34
N SER A 120 -2.23 3.80 24.35
CA SER A 120 -1.90 3.53 22.94
C SER A 120 -1.73 4.85 22.19
N VAL A 121 -0.61 5.04 21.51
CA VAL A 121 -0.36 6.21 20.66
C VAL A 121 -0.60 5.84 19.21
N ILE A 122 -1.32 6.69 18.47
CA ILE A 122 -1.58 6.51 17.04
C ILE A 122 -1.12 7.73 16.23
N ALA A 123 -0.77 7.52 14.97
CA ALA A 123 -0.51 8.57 14.01
C ALA A 123 -1.15 8.19 12.66
N ASN A 124 -1.92 9.10 12.08
CA ASN A 124 -2.52 8.85 10.79
C ASN A 124 -1.44 8.87 9.71
N PHE A 125 -1.42 7.83 8.89
CA PHE A 125 -0.68 7.82 7.63
C PHE A 125 -1.16 8.96 6.72
N SER A 126 -0.24 9.51 5.93
CA SER A 126 -0.61 10.41 4.83
C SER A 126 -1.54 9.71 3.84
N GLU A 127 -2.37 10.49 3.15
CA GLU A 127 -3.05 10.02 1.94
C GLU A 127 -2.00 9.36 1.02
N PRO A 128 -2.22 8.12 0.52
CA PRO A 128 -1.24 7.47 -0.35
C PRO A 128 -1.10 8.22 -1.67
N GLU A 129 0.14 8.40 -2.13
CA GLU A 129 0.49 9.13 -3.34
C GLU A 129 1.08 8.17 -4.37
N ILE A 130 0.59 8.23 -5.61
CA ILE A 130 1.04 7.41 -6.75
C ILE A 130 1.97 8.27 -7.62
N GLU A 131 3.16 7.75 -7.91
CA GLU A 131 4.20 8.37 -8.75
C GLU A 131 4.57 7.42 -9.91
N GLU A 132 4.81 7.99 -11.09
CA GLU A 132 5.32 7.30 -12.28
C GLU A 132 6.86 7.37 -12.33
N ALA A 133 7.52 6.27 -12.68
CA ALA A 133 8.97 6.24 -12.80
C ALA A 133 9.45 7.01 -14.04
N GLN A 134 10.32 8.02 -13.87
CA GLN A 134 10.71 8.98 -14.92
C GLN A 134 11.43 8.40 -16.16
N ASN A 135 11.75 7.10 -16.19
CA ASN A 135 12.54 6.44 -17.23
C ASN A 135 11.70 5.55 -18.15
N GLU A 136 10.52 6.02 -18.58
CA GLU A 136 9.67 5.29 -19.52
C GLU A 136 10.20 5.39 -20.97
N THR A 137 11.12 4.49 -21.33
CA THR A 137 11.22 4.07 -22.74
C THR A 137 9.90 3.41 -23.15
N ARG A 138 9.29 3.86 -24.26
CA ARG A 138 7.95 3.41 -24.74
C ARG A 138 7.77 1.89 -24.97
N ASN A 139 8.81 1.08 -24.77
CA ASN A 139 8.82 -0.36 -25.00
C ASN A 139 8.86 -1.19 -23.69
N THR A 140 9.00 -0.58 -22.51
CA THR A 140 9.26 -1.32 -21.25
C THR A 140 8.06 -1.48 -20.30
N GLY A 141 6.90 -0.92 -20.65
CA GLY A 141 5.72 -0.93 -19.79
C GLY A 141 5.65 0.25 -18.83
N ILE A 142 4.61 0.23 -18.00
CA ILE A 142 4.25 1.24 -17.00
C ILE A 142 4.91 0.85 -15.67
N ASN A 143 5.56 1.80 -15.00
CA ASN A 143 6.15 1.58 -13.67
C ASN A 143 5.61 2.61 -12.67
N LEU A 144 4.85 2.11 -11.70
CA LEU A 144 4.26 2.91 -10.63
C LEU A 144 4.90 2.60 -9.28
N THR A 145 5.05 3.63 -8.46
CA THR A 145 5.30 3.50 -7.02
C THR A 145 4.17 4.20 -6.28
N CYS A 146 3.61 3.56 -5.25
CA CYS A 146 2.71 4.21 -4.32
C CYS A 146 3.39 4.32 -2.95
N SER A 147 3.32 5.48 -2.30
CA SER A 147 3.90 5.68 -0.97
C SER A 147 2.96 6.37 0.00
N SER A 148 3.12 6.09 1.30
CA SER A 148 2.42 6.77 2.39
C SER A 148 3.33 6.85 3.62
N LYS A 149 3.25 7.96 4.36
CA LYS A 149 4.28 8.39 5.32
C LYS A 149 3.69 8.80 6.67
N GLN A 150 4.55 8.85 7.69
CA GLN A 150 4.28 9.40 9.04
C GLN A 150 3.20 8.69 9.87
N GLY A 151 2.86 7.42 9.59
CA GLY A 151 1.81 6.70 10.33
C GLY A 151 2.31 5.76 11.44
N TYR A 152 1.41 5.42 12.37
CA TYR A 152 1.65 4.43 13.44
C TYR A 152 0.30 3.93 14.00
N PRO A 153 0.08 2.63 14.28
CA PRO A 153 1.04 1.51 14.30
C PRO A 153 1.47 1.03 12.89
N LYS A 154 2.20 -0.08 12.83
CA LYS A 154 2.60 -0.72 11.57
C LYS A 154 1.35 -1.12 10.76
N PRO A 155 1.28 -0.83 9.45
CA PRO A 155 0.12 -1.19 8.63
C PRO A 155 0.16 -2.67 8.23
N THR A 156 -0.99 -3.18 7.78
CA THR A 156 -1.22 -4.60 7.49
C THR A 156 -0.88 -4.95 6.05
N LYS A 157 -1.39 -4.16 5.08
CA LYS A 157 -1.29 -4.42 3.64
C LYS A 157 -1.33 -3.13 2.85
N MET A 158 -0.80 -3.15 1.64
CA MET A 158 -0.89 -2.05 0.68
C MET A 158 -0.94 -2.66 -0.72
N TYR A 159 -1.84 -2.17 -1.58
CA TYR A 159 -2.02 -2.69 -2.93
C TYR A 159 -2.61 -1.63 -3.87
N PHE A 160 -2.44 -1.85 -5.17
CA PHE A 160 -3.16 -1.14 -6.22
C PHE A 160 -4.42 -1.93 -6.61
N LEU A 161 -5.52 -1.20 -6.79
CA LEU A 161 -6.73 -1.61 -7.48
C LEU A 161 -6.77 -0.93 -8.84
N ILE A 162 -7.19 -1.67 -9.86
CA ILE A 162 -7.31 -1.22 -11.24
C ILE A 162 -8.79 -1.28 -11.61
N THR A 163 -9.34 -0.21 -12.20
CA THR A 163 -10.74 -0.24 -12.67
C THR A 163 -11.00 -1.42 -13.59
N ASN A 164 -12.12 -2.11 -13.36
CA ASN A 164 -12.54 -3.35 -14.04
C ASN A 164 -11.74 -4.61 -13.67
N SER A 165 -10.88 -4.56 -12.64
CA SER A 165 -10.27 -5.75 -12.02
C SER A 165 -10.69 -5.87 -10.56
N THR A 166 -10.90 -7.10 -10.10
CA THR A 166 -11.08 -7.45 -8.68
C THR A 166 -9.77 -7.87 -8.00
N ASN A 167 -8.67 -7.95 -8.76
CA ASN A 167 -7.40 -8.40 -8.25
C ASN A 167 -6.65 -7.25 -7.58
N GLU A 168 -5.90 -7.58 -6.55
CA GLU A 168 -4.95 -6.68 -5.90
C GLU A 168 -3.58 -6.83 -6.57
N TYR A 169 -2.91 -5.70 -6.83
CA TYR A 169 -1.62 -5.67 -7.52
C TYR A 169 -0.56 -4.94 -6.68
N GLY A 170 0.70 -5.31 -6.84
CA GLY A 170 1.83 -4.69 -6.15
C GLY A 170 2.92 -5.72 -5.80
N ASP A 171 4.13 -5.24 -5.55
CA ASP A 171 5.22 -6.00 -4.94
C ASP A 171 5.03 -6.15 -3.42
N ASN A 172 6.05 -6.70 -2.74
CA ASN A 172 6.06 -6.78 -1.29
C ASN A 172 6.21 -5.37 -0.68
N MET A 173 5.25 -4.96 0.15
CA MET A 173 5.28 -3.68 0.87
C MET A 173 6.62 -3.45 1.57
N GLN A 174 7.34 -2.43 1.10
CA GLN A 174 8.54 -1.92 1.74
C GLN A 174 8.13 -1.05 2.93
N ILE A 175 8.76 -1.26 4.09
CA ILE A 175 8.45 -0.56 5.33
C ILE A 175 9.75 -0.01 5.92
N SER A 176 9.76 1.30 6.15
CA SER A 176 10.80 2.01 6.89
C SER A 176 10.21 2.60 8.17
N GLN A 177 11.03 2.80 9.20
CA GLN A 177 10.63 3.43 10.45
C GLN A 177 11.64 4.51 10.83
N ASP A 178 11.17 5.72 11.08
CA ASP A 178 12.04 6.82 11.51
C ASP A 178 12.63 6.52 12.90
N ASN A 179 13.93 6.77 13.06
CA ASN A 179 14.63 6.39 14.29
C ASN A 179 14.27 7.27 15.49
N VAL A 180 13.85 8.52 15.27
CA VAL A 180 13.58 9.50 16.32
C VAL A 180 12.12 9.43 16.78
N THR A 181 11.19 9.65 15.85
CA THR A 181 9.73 9.68 16.07
C THR A 181 9.10 8.30 16.20
N LYS A 182 9.72 7.27 15.60
CA LYS A 182 9.19 5.89 15.45
C LYS A 182 7.96 5.76 14.55
N LEU A 183 7.67 6.77 13.73
CA LEU A 183 6.65 6.70 12.69
C LEU A 183 7.12 5.84 11.51
N PHE A 184 6.19 5.15 10.87
CA PHE A 184 6.42 4.33 9.68
C PHE A 184 6.22 5.14 8.39
N SER A 185 6.98 4.77 7.36
CA SER A 185 6.72 5.15 5.97
C SER A 185 6.81 3.90 5.11
N VAL A 186 5.83 3.74 4.21
CA VAL A 186 5.60 2.51 3.44
C VAL A 186 5.47 2.81 1.96
N SER A 187 5.84 1.84 1.14
CA SER A 187 5.67 1.91 -0.31
C SER A 187 5.53 0.54 -0.96
N ILE A 188 4.86 0.52 -2.11
CA ILE A 188 4.79 -0.61 -3.04
C ILE A 188 5.10 -0.13 -4.45
N SER A 189 5.57 -1.03 -5.30
CA SER A 189 5.79 -0.81 -6.73
C SER A 189 4.91 -1.74 -7.57
N LEU A 190 4.56 -1.31 -8.78
CA LEU A 190 3.81 -2.08 -9.74
C LEU A 190 4.36 -1.84 -11.15
N SER A 191 4.82 -2.91 -11.78
CA SER A 191 5.23 -2.93 -13.18
C SER A 191 4.17 -3.66 -14.01
N LEU A 192 3.64 -3.02 -15.05
CA LEU A 192 2.66 -3.60 -15.96
C LEU A 192 3.11 -3.45 -17.41
N PRO A 193 2.89 -4.44 -18.29
CA PRO A 193 3.02 -4.23 -19.73
C PRO A 193 1.98 -3.19 -20.18
N PHE A 194 2.28 -2.44 -21.24
CA PHE A 194 1.27 -1.55 -21.84
C PHE A 194 0.07 -2.39 -22.32
N PRO A 195 -1.16 -2.07 -21.88
CA PRO A 195 -2.31 -2.92 -22.15
C PRO A 195 -2.82 -2.77 -23.59
N ASP A 196 -2.80 -3.87 -24.34
CA ASP A 196 -3.32 -3.90 -25.71
C ASP A 196 -4.83 -3.59 -25.75
N GLY A 197 -5.22 -2.61 -26.56
CA GLY A 197 -6.62 -2.23 -26.78
C GLY A 197 -7.31 -1.45 -25.65
N VAL A 198 -6.59 -1.11 -24.57
CA VAL A 198 -7.10 -0.25 -23.48
C VAL A 198 -6.66 1.19 -23.71
N TYR A 199 -7.62 2.12 -23.73
CA TYR A 199 -7.36 3.54 -24.01
C TYR A 199 -7.24 4.41 -22.75
N ASN A 200 -7.93 4.01 -21.68
CA ASN A 200 -7.90 4.66 -20.39
C ASN A 200 -7.93 3.62 -19.26
N MET A 201 -7.28 3.95 -18.16
CA MET A 201 -7.14 3.07 -17.01
C MET A 201 -7.04 3.92 -15.76
N THR A 202 -7.89 3.63 -14.77
CA THR A 202 -7.85 4.32 -13.48
C THR A 202 -7.30 3.38 -12.43
N ILE A 203 -6.31 3.86 -11.67
CA ILE A 203 -5.58 3.10 -10.67
C ILE A 203 -5.75 3.79 -9.33
N VAL A 204 -6.06 3.02 -8.29
CA VAL A 204 -6.21 3.49 -6.91
C VAL A 204 -5.34 2.63 -6.01
N CYS A 205 -4.42 3.24 -5.31
CA CYS A 205 -3.65 2.62 -4.23
C CYS A 205 -4.41 2.68 -2.91
N ILE A 206 -4.45 1.56 -2.19
CA ILE A 206 -5.09 1.38 -0.88
C ILE A 206 -4.01 0.99 0.14
N LEU A 207 -4.03 1.62 1.31
CA LEU A 207 -3.25 1.25 2.49
C LEU A 207 -4.20 0.74 3.59
N GLU A 208 -4.01 -0.50 4.02
CA GLU A 208 -4.81 -1.13 5.08
C GLU A 208 -4.08 -1.06 6.43
N THR A 209 -4.80 -0.59 7.44
CA THR A 209 -4.34 -0.55 8.84
C THR A 209 -5.28 -1.39 9.70
N GLU A 210 -4.92 -1.64 10.97
CA GLU A 210 -5.76 -2.39 11.92
C GLU A 210 -7.16 -1.77 12.16
N SER A 211 -7.36 -0.49 11.79
CA SER A 211 -8.59 0.27 12.09
C SER A 211 -9.32 0.84 10.87
N MET A 212 -8.62 1.07 9.75
CA MET A 212 -9.20 1.67 8.54
C MET A 212 -8.37 1.40 7.28
N ASN A 213 -9.01 1.51 6.13
CA ASN A 213 -8.37 1.53 4.82
C ASN A 213 -8.30 2.98 4.32
N ILE A 214 -7.13 3.39 3.83
CA ILE A 214 -6.86 4.74 3.32
C ILE A 214 -6.64 4.65 1.82
N SER A 215 -7.42 5.41 1.06
CA SER A 215 -7.32 5.47 -0.41
C SER A 215 -6.51 6.67 -0.85
N SER A 216 -5.66 6.46 -1.86
CA SER A 216 -5.14 7.51 -2.73
C SER A 216 -6.24 8.19 -3.56
N LYS A 217 -5.89 9.31 -4.19
CA LYS A 217 -6.67 9.89 -5.30
C LYS A 217 -6.61 8.97 -6.52
N PRO A 218 -7.68 8.84 -7.33
CA PRO A 218 -7.65 8.05 -8.55
C PRO A 218 -6.64 8.60 -9.56
N HIS A 219 -5.64 7.78 -9.90
CA HIS A 219 -4.65 8.08 -10.92
C HIS A 219 -5.17 7.63 -12.28
N ASN A 220 -5.28 8.54 -13.24
CA ASN A 220 -5.91 8.28 -14.55
C ASN A 220 -4.86 8.28 -15.67
N MET A 221 -4.59 7.11 -16.23
CA MET A 221 -3.69 6.92 -17.36
C MET A 221 -4.47 6.93 -18.67
N VAL A 222 -3.90 7.54 -19.71
CA VAL A 222 -4.46 7.61 -21.06
C VAL A 222 -3.41 7.14 -22.07
N PHE A 223 -3.69 6.05 -22.75
CA PHE A 223 -2.77 5.47 -23.74
C PHE A 223 -3.10 6.02 -25.12
N SER A 224 -2.11 6.61 -25.78
CA SER A 224 -2.26 7.06 -27.17
C SER A 224 -2.44 5.86 -28.09
N GLN A 225 -3.48 5.88 -28.92
CA GLN A 225 -3.63 4.88 -29.98
C GLN A 225 -2.35 4.80 -30.83
N PRO A 226 -1.88 3.59 -31.22
CA PRO A 226 -0.94 3.49 -32.32
C PRO A 226 -1.61 4.14 -33.53
N GLN A 227 -1.01 5.21 -34.06
CA GLN A 227 -1.42 5.78 -35.33
C GLN A 227 -1.20 4.71 -36.40
N PHE A 228 -2.25 3.96 -36.72
CA PHE A 228 -2.30 3.09 -37.89
C PHE A 228 -2.24 4.02 -39.09
N ASP A 229 -1.01 4.25 -39.59
CA ASP A 229 -0.75 5.28 -40.59
C ASP A 229 -1.40 4.87 -41.91
N ARG A 230 -2.61 5.37 -42.10
CA ARG A 230 -3.51 5.04 -43.23
C ARG A 230 -2.86 5.35 -44.59
N LYS A 231 -1.77 6.12 -44.60
CA LYS A 231 -0.94 6.41 -45.77
C LYS A 231 -0.26 5.17 -46.37
N THR A 232 0.14 4.17 -45.57
CA THR A 232 0.92 3.02 -46.06
C THR A 232 0.10 2.11 -46.97
N TRP A 233 -1.18 1.89 -46.66
CA TRP A 233 -2.09 1.08 -47.48
C TRP A 233 -2.36 1.69 -48.87
N ILE A 234 -2.43 3.03 -48.94
CA ILE A 234 -2.68 3.76 -50.20
C ILE A 234 -1.51 3.59 -51.18
N GLN A 235 -0.28 3.47 -50.68
CA GLN A 235 0.91 3.28 -51.55
C GLN A 235 1.13 1.84 -52.04
N ILE A 236 0.51 0.84 -51.41
CA ILE A 236 0.63 -0.58 -51.84
C ILE A 236 -0.50 -0.97 -52.82
N ALA A 237 -1.70 -0.40 -52.65
CA ALA A 237 -2.84 -0.66 -53.54
C ALA A 237 -2.73 0.03 -54.92
N GLY A 238 -2.05 1.19 -55.00
CA GLY A 238 -1.89 1.95 -56.25
C GLY A 238 -1.08 1.21 -57.34
N PRO A 239 0.15 0.76 -57.06
CA PRO A 239 1.01 0.09 -58.05
C PRO A 239 0.46 -1.26 -58.51
N SER A 240 -0.14 -2.02 -57.60
CA SER A 240 -0.74 -3.33 -57.88
C SER A 240 -1.94 -3.23 -58.83
N SER A 241 -2.81 -2.23 -58.63
CA SER A 241 -3.94 -1.96 -59.54
C SER A 241 -3.48 -1.62 -60.96
N LEU A 242 -2.48 -0.73 -61.11
CA LEU A 242 -1.94 -0.35 -62.42
C LEU A 242 -1.27 -1.52 -63.16
N LEU A 243 -0.49 -2.35 -62.45
CA LEU A 243 0.11 -3.56 -63.02
C LEU A 243 -0.95 -4.58 -63.47
N CYS A 244 -1.99 -4.81 -62.67
CA CYS A 244 -3.13 -5.66 -63.07
C CYS A 244 -3.84 -5.11 -64.32
N CYS A 245 -4.11 -3.81 -64.40
CA CYS A 245 -4.73 -3.20 -65.58
C CYS A 245 -3.86 -3.34 -66.84
N LEU A 246 -2.54 -3.14 -66.74
CA LEU A 246 -1.62 -3.34 -67.86
C LEU A 246 -1.60 -4.80 -68.32
N PHE A 247 -1.56 -5.76 -67.39
CA PHE A 247 -1.60 -7.18 -67.70
C PHE A 247 -2.90 -7.57 -68.43
N LEU A 248 -4.05 -7.10 -67.94
CA LEU A 248 -5.36 -7.30 -68.59
C LEU A 248 -5.43 -6.68 -69.99
N LEU A 249 -4.81 -5.52 -70.22
CA LEU A 249 -4.73 -4.90 -71.55
C LEU A 249 -3.82 -5.69 -72.51
N VAL A 250 -2.72 -6.25 -72.03
CA VAL A 250 -1.85 -7.15 -72.82
C VAL A 250 -2.60 -8.43 -73.18
N VAL A 251 -3.28 -9.06 -72.23
CA VAL A 251 -4.12 -10.25 -72.46
C VAL A 251 -5.24 -9.93 -73.44
N TYR A 252 -5.96 -8.81 -73.28
CA TYR A 252 -6.99 -8.37 -74.22
C TYR A 252 -6.44 -8.17 -75.65
N LYS A 253 -5.27 -7.52 -75.79
CA LYS A 253 -4.61 -7.36 -77.11
C LYS A 253 -4.17 -8.70 -77.70
N ALA A 254 -3.65 -9.63 -76.89
CA ALA A 254 -3.27 -10.96 -77.33
C ALA A 254 -4.50 -11.78 -77.78
N VAL A 255 -5.56 -11.84 -76.97
CA VAL A 255 -6.84 -12.49 -77.32
C VAL A 255 -7.45 -11.87 -78.57
N LYS A 256 -7.48 -10.53 -78.69
CA LYS A 256 -7.97 -9.85 -79.89
C LYS A 256 -7.12 -10.15 -81.13
N LYS A 257 -5.80 -10.32 -80.99
CA LYS A 257 -4.90 -10.73 -82.07
C LYS A 257 -5.14 -12.20 -82.48
N CYS A 258 -5.33 -13.10 -81.53
CA CYS A 258 -5.70 -14.50 -81.78
C CYS A 258 -7.07 -14.62 -82.47
N LEU A 259 -8.09 -13.90 -81.98
CA LEU A 259 -9.42 -13.84 -82.61
C LEU A 259 -9.35 -13.25 -84.03
N LYS A 260 -8.48 -12.26 -84.27
CA LYS A 260 -8.26 -11.70 -85.61
C LYS A 260 -7.51 -12.66 -86.55
N MET A 261 -6.65 -13.54 -86.01
CA MET A 261 -6.08 -14.68 -86.76
C MET A 261 -7.08 -15.81 -87.01
N GLN A 262 -8.12 -15.94 -86.18
CA GLN A 262 -9.14 -16.98 -86.31
C GLN A 262 -10.26 -16.63 -87.33
N ASN A 263 -10.29 -15.38 -87.82
CA ASN A 263 -11.26 -14.88 -88.79
C ASN A 263 -10.71 -14.79 -90.25
N GLN A 264 -9.74 -15.64 -90.62
CA GLN A 264 -9.48 -15.98 -92.02
C GLN A 264 -9.88 -17.44 -92.31
N PRO A 265 -10.54 -17.74 -93.45
CA PRO A 265 -11.09 -19.07 -93.71
C PRO A 265 -10.02 -20.06 -94.23
N GLY A 266 -9.84 -21.18 -93.54
CA GLY A 266 -9.01 -22.32 -94.01
C GLY A 266 -8.62 -23.30 -92.88
N ARG A 267 -9.14 -24.54 -92.92
CA ARG A 267 -8.94 -25.65 -91.94
C ARG A 267 -8.14 -26.80 -92.59
N PRO A 268 -7.68 -27.88 -91.90
CA PRO A 268 -7.65 -28.22 -90.45
C PRO A 268 -6.19 -28.57 -89.97
N SER A 269 -5.84 -29.28 -88.87
CA SER A 269 -6.57 -30.08 -87.86
C SER A 269 -5.80 -30.28 -86.52
N ARG A 270 -6.45 -30.98 -85.57
CA ARG A 270 -5.97 -31.69 -84.35
C ARG A 270 -4.48 -31.72 -83.99
N LYS A 271 -4.20 -31.43 -82.70
CA LYS A 271 -4.02 -32.48 -81.67
C LYS A 271 -4.43 -32.00 -80.27
N THR A 272 -4.65 -32.96 -79.38
CA THR A 272 -5.43 -32.90 -78.13
C THR A 272 -4.69 -32.25 -76.95
N CYS A 273 -5.41 -31.62 -76.03
CA CYS A 273 -4.90 -31.29 -74.69
C CYS A 273 -4.97 -32.53 -73.80
N GLU A 274 -3.85 -32.93 -73.18
CA GLU A 274 -3.87 -33.98 -72.17
C GLU A 274 -2.99 -33.55 -70.99
N SER A 275 -3.50 -33.78 -69.79
CA SER A 275 -2.81 -33.47 -68.53
C SER A 275 -1.63 -34.42 -68.34
N LYS A 276 -0.52 -33.93 -67.78
CA LYS A 276 0.48 -34.80 -67.15
C LYS A 276 0.70 -34.37 -65.70
N GLN A 277 0.21 -35.22 -64.82
CA GLN A 277 0.49 -35.25 -63.39
C GLN A 277 1.37 -36.48 -63.15
N ASP A 278 2.58 -36.27 -62.64
CA ASP A 278 3.61 -37.28 -62.41
C ASP A 278 4.72 -36.61 -61.57
N SER A 279 5.19 -37.10 -60.43
CA SER A 279 4.67 -38.09 -59.47
C SER A 279 5.31 -37.78 -58.10
N GLY A 280 4.73 -38.29 -57.01
CA GLY A 280 5.31 -38.17 -55.66
C GLY A 280 5.81 -39.51 -55.14
N VAL A 281 6.98 -39.50 -54.50
CA VAL A 281 7.51 -40.49 -53.54
C VAL A 281 8.32 -39.64 -52.55
N ASP A 282 7.79 -39.26 -51.39
CA ASP A 282 7.63 -40.06 -50.16
C ASP A 282 8.95 -40.18 -49.38
N GLU A 283 9.07 -39.39 -48.31
CA GLU A 283 9.96 -39.69 -47.19
C GLU A 283 9.28 -39.21 -45.89
N SER A 284 9.08 -40.15 -44.98
CA SER A 284 8.38 -39.97 -43.71
C SER A 284 9.34 -40.23 -42.56
N ILE A 285 9.48 -39.26 -41.65
CA ILE A 285 9.91 -39.52 -40.26
C ILE A 285 9.06 -38.63 -39.33
N ASN A 286 8.28 -39.28 -38.48
CA ASN A 286 7.85 -38.75 -37.18
C ASN A 286 8.64 -39.54 -36.13
N LEU A 287 9.40 -38.85 -35.28
CA LEU A 287 10.01 -39.30 -34.02
C LEU A 287 10.77 -38.07 -33.46
N GLU A 288 10.85 -37.76 -32.17
CA GLU A 288 10.10 -38.21 -30.99
C GLU A 288 10.20 -37.09 -29.92
N GLU A 289 9.34 -37.18 -28.91
CA GLU A 289 9.29 -36.33 -27.72
C GLU A 289 10.59 -36.42 -26.88
N VAL A 290 11.16 -35.27 -26.49
CA VAL A 290 12.20 -35.21 -25.44
C VAL A 290 11.97 -34.01 -24.51
N GLU A 291 11.28 -34.28 -23.41
CA GLU A 291 11.31 -33.47 -22.19
C GLU A 291 12.64 -33.70 -21.43
N PRO A 292 13.19 -32.69 -20.75
CA PRO A 292 14.10 -32.92 -19.64
C PRO A 292 13.47 -32.50 -18.30
N GLN A 293 12.86 -33.46 -17.59
CA GLN A 293 12.68 -33.36 -16.15
C GLN A 293 14.06 -33.33 -15.47
N LEU A 294 14.35 -32.27 -14.72
CA LEU A 294 15.43 -32.31 -13.72
C LEU A 294 14.81 -32.30 -12.33
N HIS A 295 15.05 -33.39 -11.61
CA HIS A 295 14.53 -33.66 -10.27
C HIS A 295 15.42 -33.06 -9.17
N GLN A 296 14.98 -33.17 -7.91
CA GLN A 296 15.64 -32.76 -6.66
C GLN A 296 15.59 -31.25 -6.33
N GLN A 297 15.37 -30.82 -5.07
CA GLN A 297 15.22 -31.57 -3.81
C GLN A 297 14.29 -30.86 -2.82
#